data_AF-A0A151FAV8-F1
#
_entry.id   AF-A0A151FAV8-F1
#
_cell.length_a   1.000
_cell.length_b   1.000
_cell.length_c   1.000
_cell.angle_alpha   90.00
_cell.angle_beta   90.00
_cell.angle_gamma   90.00
#
_symmetry.space_group_name_H-M   'P 1'
#
loop_
_entity.id
_entity.type
_entity.pdbx_description
1 polymer ?
#
loop_
_entity_poly.entity_id
_entity_poly.type
_entity_poly.pdbx_seq_one_letter_code
_entity_poly.pdbx_strand_id
1 'polypeptide(L)'
;MGKTLEPVAIFALRKSRIRREVLGYLISIYPSKSYASEIARKTRLRATDVCGALNGLSDRFKKETSLVDLNLVEKTEKDNYIFYRATELGARTWNTIRE
;
A
#
# COMPACT_ATOMS: atom_id res chain seq x y z
N MET A 1 -9.13 17.60 13.74
CA MET A 1 -7.71 17.81 13.40
C MET A 1 -7.29 16.78 12.35
N GLY A 2 -7.59 17.03 11.07
CA GLY A 2 -7.23 16.10 9.99
C GLY A 2 -5.75 16.24 9.67
N LYS A 3 -4.92 15.31 10.15
CA LYS A 3 -3.48 15.28 9.86
C LYS A 3 -3.29 15.27 8.34
N THR A 4 -2.47 16.17 7.82
CA THR A 4 -2.11 16.24 6.41
C THR A 4 -1.25 15.02 6.03
N LEU A 5 -1.89 13.89 5.74
CA LEU A 5 -1.23 12.62 5.37
C LEU A 5 -0.68 12.65 3.94
N GLU A 6 -1.21 13.52 3.08
CA GLU A 6 -0.85 13.66 1.66
C GLU A 6 0.66 13.89 1.42
N PRO A 7 1.34 14.90 2.03
CA PRO A 7 2.77 15.09 1.84
C PRO A 7 3.62 13.89 2.32
N VAL A 8 3.22 13.27 3.44
CA VAL A 8 3.92 12.10 4.00
C VAL A 8 3.74 10.89 3.09
N ALA A 9 2.54 10.68 2.55
CA ALA A 9 2.22 9.63 1.61
C ALA A 9 3.03 9.77 0.30
N ILE A 10 3.03 10.97 -0.29
CA ILE A 10 3.84 11.28 -1.48
C ILE A 10 5.32 10.99 -1.22
N PHE A 11 5.85 11.46 -0.08
CA PHE A 11 7.24 11.23 0.29
C PHE A 11 7.55 9.73 0.46
N ALA A 12 6.71 8.99 1.16
CA ALA A 12 6.87 7.55 1.42
C ALA A 12 6.88 6.74 0.12
N LEU A 13 6.02 7.10 -0.85
CA LEU A 13 5.97 6.48 -2.18
C LEU A 13 7.20 6.84 -3.02
N ARG A 14 7.58 8.12 -3.09
CA ARG A 14 8.76 8.56 -3.86
C ARG A 14 10.04 7.86 -3.38
N LYS A 15 10.21 7.67 -2.08
CA LYS A 15 11.39 7.02 -1.48
C LYS A 15 11.38 5.48 -1.54
N SER A 16 10.26 4.84 -1.87
CA SER A 16 10.15 3.38 -1.81
C SER A 16 9.56 2.78 -3.09
N ARG A 17 10.42 2.11 -3.87
CA ARG A 17 9.99 1.32 -5.03
C ARG A 17 8.99 0.22 -4.64
N ILE A 18 9.19 -0.45 -3.51
CA ILE A 18 8.33 -1.55 -3.05
C ILE A 18 6.92 -1.06 -2.75
N ARG A 19 6.78 0.06 -2.02
CA ARG A 19 5.45 0.66 -1.77
C ARG A 19 4.76 1.05 -3.07
N ARG A 20 5.52 1.57 -4.04
CA ARG A 20 4.98 1.94 -5.35
C ARG A 20 4.49 0.72 -6.13
N GLU A 21 5.26 -0.35 -6.21
CA GLU A 21 4.85 -1.56 -6.92
C GLU A 21 3.62 -2.22 -6.29
N VAL A 22 3.56 -2.29 -4.95
CA VAL A 22 2.40 -2.83 -4.23
C VAL A 22 1.15 -1.97 -4.45
N LEU A 23 1.25 -0.65 -4.27
CA LEU A 23 0.11 0.26 -4.47
C LEU A 23 -0.33 0.26 -5.94
N GLY A 24 0.61 0.32 -6.88
CA GLY A 24 0.33 0.29 -8.31
C GLY A 24 -0.40 -0.98 -8.75
N TYR A 25 -0.02 -2.14 -8.21
CA TYR A 25 -0.77 -3.38 -8.44
C TYR A 25 -2.20 -3.29 -7.89
N LEU A 26 -2.38 -2.86 -6.65
CA LEU A 26 -3.72 -2.72 -6.06
C LEU A 26 -4.61 -1.73 -6.81
N ILE A 27 -4.03 -0.66 -7.36
CA ILE A 27 -4.73 0.29 -8.24
C ILE A 27 -5.10 -0.37 -9.57
N SER A 28 -4.23 -1.18 -10.16
CA SER A 28 -4.49 -1.86 -11.44
C SER A 28 -5.68 -2.82 -11.40
N ILE A 29 -6.06 -3.28 -10.20
CA ILE A 29 -7.22 -4.16 -10.00
C ILE A 29 -8.40 -3.44 -9.31
N TYR A 30 -8.28 -2.15 -9.01
CA TYR A 30 -9.31 -1.38 -8.29
C TYR A 30 -10.66 -1.42 -9.05
N PRO A 31 -11.81 -1.65 -8.38
CA PRO A 31 -12.03 -1.69 -6.92
C PRO A 31 -11.90 -3.08 -6.28
N SER A 32 -11.29 -4.06 -6.97
CA SER A 32 -11.08 -5.41 -6.43
C SER A 32 -10.06 -5.43 -5.30
N LYS A 33 -10.14 -6.46 -4.46
CA LYS A 33 -9.24 -6.70 -3.32
C LYS A 33 -8.37 -7.93 -3.56
N SER A 34 -7.18 -7.97 -2.96
CA SER A 34 -6.23 -9.08 -3.09
C SER A 34 -5.61 -9.43 -1.73
N TYR A 35 -5.18 -10.68 -1.57
CA TYR A 35 -4.41 -11.11 -0.39
C TYR A 35 -2.91 -10.92 -0.62
N ALA A 36 -2.13 -10.86 0.47
CA ALA A 36 -0.70 -10.51 0.43
C ALA A 36 0.15 -11.45 -0.45
N SER A 37 -0.12 -12.75 -0.44
CA SER A 37 0.64 -13.71 -1.27
C SER A 37 0.35 -13.55 -2.76
N GLU A 38 -0.87 -13.19 -3.18
CA GLU A 38 -1.17 -12.87 -4.58
C GLU A 38 -0.51 -11.57 -5.02
N ILE A 39 -0.50 -10.55 -4.14
CA ILE A 39 0.22 -9.29 -4.40
C ILE A 39 1.71 -9.58 -4.62
N ALA A 40 2.33 -10.38 -3.74
CA ALA A 40 3.73 -10.79 -3.88
C ALA A 40 3.99 -11.52 -5.19
N ARG A 41 3.11 -12.47 -5.55
CA ARG A 41 3.20 -13.23 -6.81
C ARG A 41 3.11 -12.33 -8.04
N LYS A 42 2.14 -11.41 -8.07
CA LYS A 42 1.89 -10.52 -9.22
C LYS A 42 2.94 -9.43 -9.37
N THR A 43 3.46 -8.92 -8.26
CA THR A 43 4.53 -7.90 -8.25
C THR A 43 5.94 -8.50 -8.35
N ARG A 44 6.09 -9.82 -8.20
CA ARG A 44 7.38 -10.53 -8.09
C ARG A 44 8.24 -10.02 -6.93
N LEU A 45 7.60 -9.56 -5.87
CA LEU A 45 8.24 -9.13 -4.62
C LEU A 45 8.24 -10.27 -3.60
N ARG A 46 9.12 -10.20 -2.59
CA ARG A 46 9.10 -11.12 -1.46
C ARG A 46 7.85 -10.85 -0.60
N ALA A 47 7.24 -11.91 -0.08
CA ALA A 47 6.07 -11.77 0.79
C ALA A 47 6.34 -10.86 2.00
N THR A 48 7.55 -10.91 2.58
CA THR A 48 7.96 -10.05 3.70
C THR A 48 8.05 -8.57 3.31
N ASP A 49 8.54 -8.26 2.10
CA ASP A 49 8.57 -6.89 1.59
C ASP A 49 7.15 -6.36 1.33
N VAL A 50 6.26 -7.20 0.80
CA VAL A 50 4.84 -6.85 0.62
C VAL A 50 4.15 -6.60 1.95
N CYS A 51 4.30 -7.50 2.93
CA CYS A 51 3.74 -7.33 4.27
C CYS A 51 4.27 -6.06 4.95
N GLY A 52 5.57 -5.77 4.81
CA GLY A 52 6.20 -4.56 5.32
C GLY A 52 5.69 -3.29 4.64
N ALA A 53 5.52 -3.29 3.32
CA ALA A 53 4.94 -2.16 2.60
C ALA A 53 3.48 -1.89 3.02
N LEU A 54 2.68 -2.95 3.19
CA LEU A 54 1.27 -2.85 3.55
C LEU A 54 1.05 -2.42 5.00
N ASN A 55 1.71 -3.08 5.97
CA ASN A 55 1.38 -2.95 7.39
C ASN A 55 2.52 -2.40 8.27
N GLY A 56 3.73 -2.28 7.72
CA GLY A 56 4.95 -2.13 8.51
C GLY A 56 5.44 -3.47 9.08
N LEU A 57 6.76 -3.61 9.27
CA LEU A 57 7.37 -4.86 9.75
C LEU A 57 8.72 -4.68 10.46
N SER A 58 9.39 -3.53 10.30
CA SER A 58 10.77 -3.30 10.78
C SER A 58 11.14 -1.82 10.67
N ASP A 59 12.35 -1.43 11.06
CA ASP A 59 12.87 -0.07 10.81
C ASP A 59 12.90 0.32 9.33
N ARG A 60 13.10 -0.66 8.43
CA ARG A 60 13.02 -0.45 6.98
C ARG A 60 11.59 -0.18 6.51
N PHE A 61 10.61 -0.78 7.20
CA PHE A 61 9.19 -0.68 6.92
C PHE A 61 8.46 -0.14 8.15
N LYS A 62 8.69 1.14 8.44
CA LYS A 62 8.05 1.86 9.54
C LYS A 62 6.53 1.85 9.40
N LYS A 63 5.83 1.49 10.47
CA LYS A 63 4.38 1.34 10.51
C LYS A 63 3.66 2.63 10.10
N GLU A 64 4.17 3.78 10.55
CA GLU A 64 3.64 5.13 10.33
C GLU A 64 3.72 5.57 8.85
N THR A 65 4.49 4.82 8.04
CA THR A 65 4.63 5.06 6.60
C THR A 65 4.17 3.85 5.79
N SER A 66 3.45 2.93 6.40
CA SER A 66 2.85 1.79 5.71
C SER A 66 1.66 2.26 4.88
N LEU A 67 1.35 1.52 3.80
CA LEU A 67 0.27 1.91 2.90
C LEU A 67 -1.11 1.93 3.60
N VAL A 68 -1.31 1.06 4.59
CA VAL A 68 -2.53 1.04 5.40
C VAL A 68 -2.59 2.22 6.36
N ASP A 69 -1.51 2.52 7.08
CA ASP A 69 -1.49 3.64 8.04
C ASP A 69 -1.61 5.02 7.36
N LEU A 70 -1.10 5.12 6.13
CA LEU A 70 -1.25 6.31 5.28
C LEU A 70 -2.63 6.40 4.59
N ASN A 71 -3.55 5.47 4.85
CA ASN A 71 -4.88 5.39 4.24
C ASN A 71 -4.88 5.30 2.70
N LEU A 72 -3.78 4.81 2.11
CA LEU A 72 -3.67 4.56 0.67
C LEU A 72 -4.23 3.20 0.27
N VAL A 73 -4.24 2.27 1.23
CA VAL A 73 -4.76 0.91 1.09
C VAL A 73 -5.64 0.61 2.29
N GLU A 74 -6.81 0.05 2.03
CA GLU A 74 -7.69 -0.48 3.06
C GLU A 74 -7.37 -1.95 3.33
N LYS A 75 -7.36 -2.32 4.61
CA LYS A 75 -7.23 -3.70 5.07
C LYS A 75 -8.57 -4.17 5.62
N THR A 76 -9.10 -5.24 5.07
CA THR A 76 -10.35 -5.88 5.54
C THR A 76 -10.10 -7.34 5.89
N GLU A 77 -10.83 -7.85 6.88
CA GLU A 77 -10.77 -9.24 7.28
C GLU A 77 -12.13 -9.91 7.03
N LYS A 78 -12.11 -11.09 6.41
CA LYS A 78 -13.31 -11.89 6.14
C LYS A 78 -12.94 -13.37 6.16
N ASP A 79 -13.69 -14.17 6.91
CA ASP A 79 -13.53 -15.64 7.00
C ASP A 79 -12.09 -16.07 7.36
N ASN A 80 -11.44 -15.36 8.30
CA ASN A 80 -10.01 -15.52 8.68
C ASN A 80 -8.99 -15.18 7.58
N TYR A 81 -9.42 -14.54 6.48
CA TYR A 81 -8.54 -14.04 5.43
C TYR A 81 -8.44 -12.52 5.47
N ILE A 82 -7.21 -12.02 5.27
CA ILE A 82 -6.93 -10.60 5.15
C ILE A 82 -6.87 -10.21 3.67
N PHE A 83 -7.61 -9.16 3.33
CA PHE A 83 -7.66 -8.58 2.00
C PHE A 83 -7.22 -7.12 2.03
N TYR A 84 -6.58 -6.72 0.94
CA TYR A 84 -6.08 -5.37 0.71
C TYR A 84 -6.71 -4.81 -0.56
N ARG A 85 -7.15 -3.55 -0.50
CA ARG A 85 -7.74 -2.82 -1.62
C ARG A 85 -7.18 -1.40 -1.65
N ALA A 86 -6.85 -0.86 -2.82
CA ALA A 86 -6.50 0.55 -2.93
C ALA A 86 -7.68 1.44 -2.49
N THR A 87 -7.41 2.58 -1.86
CA THR A 87 -8.44 3.60 -1.59
C THR A 87 -8.48 4.61 -2.74
N GLU A 88 -9.55 5.41 -2.82
CA GLU A 88 -9.58 6.55 -3.74
C GLU A 88 -8.43 7.53 -3.48
N LEU A 89 -8.08 7.74 -2.20
CA LEU A 89 -6.91 8.54 -1.82
C LEU A 89 -5.62 7.93 -2.39
N GLY A 90 -5.46 6.60 -2.28
CA GLY A 90 -4.35 5.86 -2.88
C GLY A 90 -4.24 6.09 -4.38
N ALA A 91 -5.36 6.01 -5.10
CA ALA A 91 -5.42 6.24 -6.55
C ALA A 91 -5.05 7.69 -6.92
N ARG A 92 -5.61 8.69 -6.22
CA ARG A 92 -5.26 10.11 -6.44
C ARG A 92 -3.79 10.38 -6.17
N THR A 93 -3.28 9.94 -5.01
CA THR A 93 -1.87 10.13 -4.61
C THR A 93 -0.92 9.48 -5.62
N TRP A 94 -1.26 8.29 -6.13
CA TRP A 94 -0.48 7.59 -7.14
C TRP A 94 -0.36 8.37 -8.45
N ASN A 95 -1.43 9.01 -8.90
CA ASN A 95 -1.40 9.84 -10.10
C ASN A 95 -0.52 11.08 -9.90
N THR A 96 -0.61 11.74 -8.74
CA THR A 96 0.22 12.90 -8.38
C THR A 96 1.73 12.64 -8.44
N ILE A 97 2.18 11.40 -8.21
CA ILE A 97 3.62 11.06 -8.23
C ILE A 97 4.11 10.48 -9.56
N ARG A 98 3.22 10.22 -10.50
CA ARG A 98 3.56 9.72 -11.84
C ARG A 98 3.76 10.83 -12.86
N GLU A 99 3.16 11.98 -12.60
CA GLU A 99 3.47 13.27 -13.23
C GLU A 99 4.83 13.79 -12.72
#